data_AF-A0A2A3HJV4-F1
#
_entry.id   AF-A0A2A3HJV4-F1
#
_cell.length_a   1.000
_cell.length_b   1.000
_cell.length_c   1.000
_cell.angle_alpha   90.00
_cell.angle_beta   90.00
_cell.angle_gamma   90.00
#
_symmetry.space_group_name_H-M   'P 1'
#
loop_
_entity.id
_entity.type
_entity.pdbx_description
1 polymer ?
#
loop_
_entity_poly.entity_id
_entity_poly.type
_entity_poly.pdbx_seq_one_letter_code
_entity_poly.pdbx_strand_id
1 'polypeptide(L)'
;MARIVFDDSRSIADMLHSKENRRTSFAVFNKMIEEGAFWVSETITQNKKDFQEIQKLQAQINKRKADLLYENLDLIWRNREKIKNTPRYATIDVSYAVDGGGAYIGPLHKSSLRWVSSSRLEIFLNLKMLLEIWENNDNFREPCTCGGSAFVRWISGSPLSGVCYWKAVCPQCLSTISGNGGNFLARYTCVVGILSKNFEEFAEKFQEKWKNAEEENQRELKQANPSPSNYFSTGEAPCEMETMIQELRQMEAEKRIGESQTADKTEKEK
;
A
#
# COMPACT_ATOMS: atom_id res chain seq x y z
N MET A 1 -24.60 39.61 -7.74
CA MET A 1 -24.51 38.24 -7.21
C MET A 1 -24.55 38.36 -5.68
N ALA A 2 -25.63 37.93 -5.03
CA ALA A 2 -25.74 38.01 -3.57
C ALA A 2 -25.01 36.80 -2.96
N ARG A 3 -24.08 37.03 -2.04
CA ARG A 3 -23.35 35.98 -1.31
C ARG A 3 -23.98 35.90 0.09
N ILE A 4 -24.59 34.77 0.40
CA ILE A 4 -25.02 34.44 1.76
C ILE A 4 -23.86 33.67 2.39
N VAL A 5 -23.36 34.16 3.53
CA VAL A 5 -22.27 33.52 4.28
C VAL A 5 -22.90 32.76 5.45
N PHE A 6 -22.63 31.45 5.54
CA PHE A 6 -23.03 30.58 6.63
C PHE A 6 -21.84 30.23 7.52
N ASP A 7 -22.04 30.38 8.83
CA ASP A 7 -21.12 29.95 9.88
C ASP A 7 -21.83 28.85 10.67
N ASP A 8 -21.49 27.59 10.37
CA ASP A 8 -22.14 26.40 10.92
C ASP A 8 -21.86 26.21 12.43
N SER A 9 -21.03 27.06 13.03
CA SER A 9 -20.84 27.12 14.48
C SER A 9 -21.89 27.97 15.21
N ARG A 10 -22.79 28.64 14.48
CA ARG A 10 -23.81 29.54 15.03
C ARG A 10 -25.23 29.04 14.78
N SER A 11 -26.18 29.45 15.62
CA SER A 11 -27.57 29.05 15.43
C SER A 11 -28.19 29.73 14.22
N ILE A 12 -29.15 29.06 13.57
CA ILE A 12 -29.92 29.60 12.43
C ILE A 12 -30.62 30.91 12.81
N ALA A 13 -31.01 31.08 14.07
CA ALA A 13 -31.61 32.31 14.59
C ALA A 13 -30.62 33.48 14.58
N ASP A 14 -29.38 33.27 15.02
CA ASP A 14 -28.33 34.31 15.02
C ASP A 14 -28.00 34.78 13.60
N MET A 15 -28.09 33.87 12.65
CA MET A 15 -27.82 34.12 11.25
C MET A 15 -28.90 34.93 10.53
N LEU A 16 -30.17 34.73 10.89
CA LEU A 16 -31.30 35.49 10.35
C LEU A 16 -31.32 36.94 10.85
N HIS A 17 -30.71 37.19 12.02
CA HIS A 17 -30.61 38.52 12.61
C HIS A 17 -29.35 39.30 12.21
N SER A 18 -28.39 38.66 11.53
CA SER A 18 -27.15 39.29 11.06
C SER A 18 -27.44 40.43 10.07
N LYS A 19 -26.69 41.54 10.17
CA LYS A 19 -26.88 42.71 9.31
C LYS A 19 -26.67 42.41 7.82
N GLU A 20 -25.92 41.36 7.50
CA GLU A 20 -25.61 40.93 6.14
C GLU A 20 -26.76 40.12 5.50
N ASN A 21 -27.54 39.38 6.29
CA ASN A 21 -28.63 38.51 5.79
C ASN A 21 -30.04 39.12 5.91
N ARG A 22 -30.17 40.33 6.49
CA ARG A 22 -31.45 41.00 6.80
C ARG A 22 -32.38 41.30 5.61
N ARG A 23 -31.99 41.02 4.36
CA ARG A 23 -32.75 41.39 3.15
C ARG A 23 -33.16 40.23 2.25
N THR A 24 -32.76 39.00 2.53
CA THR A 24 -33.17 37.84 1.74
C THR A 24 -34.46 37.26 2.32
N SER A 25 -35.60 37.64 1.74
CA SER A 25 -36.87 36.99 2.07
C SER A 25 -36.86 35.52 1.62
N PHE A 26 -37.66 34.68 2.28
CA PHE A 26 -37.79 33.26 1.95
C PHE A 26 -38.16 33.01 0.47
N ALA A 27 -38.88 33.94 -0.16
CA ALA A 27 -39.20 33.88 -1.59
C ALA A 27 -37.97 34.07 -2.48
N VAL A 28 -37.06 34.98 -2.11
CA VAL A 28 -35.78 35.17 -2.82
C VAL A 28 -34.86 33.98 -2.62
N PHE A 29 -34.91 33.35 -1.44
CA PHE A 29 -34.18 32.12 -1.12
C PHE A 29 -34.60 30.93 -2.00
N ASN A 30 -35.91 30.66 -2.12
CA ASN A 30 -36.40 29.56 -2.97
C ASN A 30 -36.05 29.77 -4.45
N LYS A 31 -36.10 31.01 -4.93
CA LYS A 31 -35.71 31.35 -6.31
C LYS A 31 -34.23 31.05 -6.59
N MET A 32 -33.32 31.27 -5.62
CA MET A 32 -31.90 30.93 -5.78
C MET A 32 -31.65 29.41 -5.82
N ILE A 33 -32.46 28.62 -5.11
CA ILE A 33 -32.38 27.15 -5.19
C ILE A 33 -32.87 26.66 -6.56
N GLU A 34 -33.97 27.22 -7.07
CA GLU A 34 -34.51 26.89 -8.40
C GLU A 34 -33.57 27.30 -9.54
N GLU A 35 -32.80 28.39 -9.38
CA GLU A 35 -31.79 28.86 -10.35
C GLU A 35 -30.45 28.08 -10.28
N GLY A 36 -30.37 27.01 -9.48
CA GLY A 36 -29.22 26.11 -9.46
C GLY A 36 -28.00 26.65 -8.72
N ALA A 37 -28.18 27.53 -7.73
CA ALA A 37 -27.09 27.95 -6.86
C ALA A 37 -26.59 26.74 -6.04
N PHE A 38 -25.44 26.19 -6.43
CA PHE A 38 -24.78 25.13 -5.68
C PHE A 38 -24.23 25.69 -4.36
N TRP A 39 -24.72 25.10 -3.27
CA TRP A 39 -24.21 25.30 -1.94
C TRP A 39 -22.77 24.79 -1.86
N VAL A 40 -21.80 25.70 -1.84
CA VAL A 40 -20.41 25.35 -1.53
C VAL A 40 -20.04 26.16 -0.29
N SER A 41 -20.08 25.52 0.88
CA SER A 41 -19.55 26.15 2.08
C SER A 41 -18.04 26.35 1.90
N GLU A 42 -17.51 27.43 2.47
CA GLU A 42 -16.07 27.72 2.48
C GLU A 42 -15.29 26.58 3.16
N THR A 43 -15.93 25.91 4.14
CA THR A 43 -15.46 24.68 4.79
C THR A 43 -15.38 23.47 3.86
N ILE A 44 -16.37 23.22 2.98
CA ILE A 44 -16.31 22.14 1.99
C ILE A 44 -15.19 22.38 0.96
N THR A 45 -14.99 23.65 0.56
CA THR A 45 -13.92 24.02 -0.37
C THR A 45 -12.55 23.85 0.27
N GLN A 46 -12.41 24.24 1.54
CA GLN A 46 -11.18 24.07 2.30
C GLN A 46 -10.88 22.59 2.55
N ASN A 47 -11.86 21.80 2.98
CA ASN A 47 -11.72 20.34 3.15
C ASN A 47 -11.30 19.64 1.85
N LYS A 48 -11.82 20.08 0.70
CA LYS A 48 -11.42 19.54 -0.61
C LYS A 48 -9.96 19.90 -0.95
N LYS A 49 -9.51 21.12 -0.65
CA LYS A 49 -8.11 21.54 -0.83
C LYS A 49 -7.18 20.76 0.09
N ASP A 50 -7.52 20.65 1.37
CA ASP A 50 -6.74 19.93 2.37
C ASP A 50 -6.64 18.44 2.01
N PHE A 51 -7.75 17.84 1.57
CA PHE A 51 -7.74 16.46 1.08
C PHE A 51 -6.86 16.27 -0.16
N GLN A 52 -6.91 17.21 -1.11
CA GLN A 52 -6.02 17.19 -2.29
C GLN A 52 -4.54 17.36 -1.90
N GLU A 53 -4.24 18.17 -0.88
CA GLU A 53 -2.89 18.36 -0.38
C GLU A 53 -2.36 17.10 0.31
N ILE A 54 -3.18 16.47 1.16
CA ILE A 54 -2.88 15.18 1.78
C ILE A 54 -2.62 14.11 0.70
N GLN A 55 -3.44 14.05 -0.35
CA GLN A 55 -3.23 13.12 -1.46
C GLN A 55 -1.90 13.36 -2.19
N LYS A 56 -1.53 14.63 -2.42
CA LYS A 56 -0.26 14.98 -3.04
C LYS A 56 0.93 14.57 -2.18
N LEU A 57 0.87 14.83 -0.88
CA LEU A 57 1.91 14.41 0.07
C LEU A 57 2.04 12.88 0.10
N GLN A 58 0.92 12.16 0.16
CA GLN A 58 0.93 10.71 0.12
C GLN A 58 1.54 10.17 -1.18
N ALA A 59 1.22 10.79 -2.33
CA ALA A 59 1.80 10.41 -3.61
C ALA A 59 3.31 10.65 -3.66
N GLN A 60 3.81 11.75 -3.07
CA GLN A 60 5.25 12.02 -2.96
C GLN A 60 5.95 11.00 -2.05
N ILE A 61 5.35 10.66 -0.91
CA ILE A 61 5.88 9.64 0.00
C ILE A 61 5.94 8.28 -0.71
N ASN A 62 4.84 7.87 -1.35
CA ASN A 62 4.77 6.61 -2.08
C ASN A 62 5.78 6.55 -3.22
N LYS A 63 5.98 7.66 -3.95
CA LYS A 63 6.99 7.77 -4.98
C LYS A 63 8.39 7.58 -4.40
N ARG A 64 8.74 8.27 -3.30
CA ARG A 64 10.04 8.12 -2.64
C ARG A 64 10.29 6.67 -2.20
N LYS A 65 9.27 6.02 -1.64
CA LYS A 65 9.38 4.60 -1.23
C LYS A 65 9.55 3.67 -2.44
N ALA A 66 8.84 3.93 -3.55
CA ALA A 66 9.00 3.18 -4.78
C ALA A 66 10.41 3.36 -5.36
N ASP A 67 10.90 4.59 -5.43
CA ASP A 67 12.24 4.92 -5.91
C ASP A 67 13.29 4.19 -5.05
N LEU A 68 13.16 4.24 -3.72
CA LEU A 68 14.03 3.51 -2.79
C LEU A 68 14.05 1.99 -3.05
N LEU A 69 12.88 1.38 -3.26
CA LEU A 69 12.77 -0.04 -3.60
C LEU A 69 13.48 -0.35 -4.91
N TYR A 70 13.23 0.43 -5.97
CA TYR A 70 13.72 0.14 -7.31
C TYR A 70 15.21 0.45 -7.49
N GLU A 71 15.73 1.46 -6.81
CA GLU A 71 17.17 1.76 -6.74
C GLU A 71 17.96 0.65 -6.03
N ASN A 72 17.32 -0.04 -5.08
CA ASN A 72 17.93 -1.12 -4.30
C ASN A 72 17.44 -2.51 -4.72
N LEU A 73 16.83 -2.63 -5.90
CA LEU A 73 16.18 -3.86 -6.35
C LEU A 73 17.16 -5.03 -6.45
N ASP A 74 18.40 -4.79 -6.89
CA ASP A 74 19.45 -5.82 -6.92
C ASP A 74 19.79 -6.36 -5.53
N LEU A 75 19.98 -5.46 -4.55
CA LEU A 75 20.26 -5.84 -3.17
C LEU A 75 19.10 -6.65 -2.58
N ILE A 76 17.87 -6.18 -2.78
CA ILE A 76 16.65 -6.84 -2.32
C ILE A 76 16.52 -8.22 -2.97
N TRP A 77 16.73 -8.31 -4.29
CA TRP A 77 16.57 -9.56 -5.03
C TRP A 77 17.61 -10.62 -4.66
N ARG A 78 18.88 -10.22 -4.49
CA ARG A 78 19.96 -11.12 -4.05
C ARG A 78 19.72 -11.65 -2.64
N ASN A 79 19.09 -10.87 -1.77
CA ASN A 79 18.78 -11.24 -0.38
C ASN A 79 17.33 -11.74 -0.19
N ARG A 80 16.59 -12.06 -1.27
CA ARG A 80 15.15 -12.36 -1.21
C ARG A 80 14.78 -13.49 -0.24
N GLU A 81 15.57 -14.56 -0.16
CA GLU A 81 15.29 -15.66 0.77
C GLU A 81 15.37 -15.21 2.22
N LYS A 82 16.37 -14.39 2.55
CA LYS A 82 16.52 -13.83 3.89
C LYS A 82 15.36 -12.90 4.22
N ILE A 83 14.95 -12.07 3.28
CA ILE A 83 13.82 -11.14 3.44
C ILE A 83 12.52 -11.92 3.70
N LYS A 84 12.23 -12.97 2.91
CA LYS A 84 11.04 -13.80 3.08
C LYS A 84 11.01 -14.53 4.43
N ASN A 85 12.16 -14.94 4.94
CA ASN A 85 12.29 -15.70 6.19
C ASN A 85 12.40 -14.82 7.44
N THR A 86 12.58 -13.50 7.30
CA THR A 86 12.68 -12.56 8.43
C THR A 86 11.34 -11.84 8.62
N PRO A 87 10.58 -12.12 9.70
CA PRO A 87 9.21 -11.61 9.85
C PRO A 87 9.08 -10.09 9.69
N ARG A 88 9.95 -9.30 10.35
CA ARG A 88 9.93 -7.83 10.23
C ARG A 88 10.20 -7.29 8.82
N TYR A 89 10.93 -8.02 7.97
CA TYR A 89 11.17 -7.58 6.57
C TYR A 89 10.05 -8.03 5.64
N ALA A 90 9.55 -9.25 5.85
CA ALA A 90 8.49 -9.84 5.05
C ALA A 90 7.20 -9.00 5.05
N THR A 91 6.90 -8.33 6.17
CA THR A 91 5.68 -7.56 6.40
C THR A 91 5.75 -6.09 5.96
N ILE A 92 6.87 -5.62 5.43
CA ILE A 92 7.01 -4.25 4.92
C ILE A 92 5.95 -4.00 3.83
N ASP A 93 5.13 -2.98 4.00
CA ASP A 93 4.15 -2.56 3.00
C ASP A 93 4.86 -2.07 1.73
N VAL A 94 4.47 -2.65 0.60
CA VAL A 94 4.96 -2.34 -0.75
C VAL A 94 3.81 -2.08 -1.73
N SER A 95 2.65 -1.65 -1.22
CA SER A 95 1.50 -1.27 -2.04
C SER A 95 1.83 -0.16 -3.04
N TYR A 96 2.90 0.60 -2.85
CA TYR A 96 3.38 1.59 -3.83
C TYR A 96 4.24 1.01 -4.97
N ALA A 97 4.68 -0.25 -4.85
CA ALA A 97 5.62 -0.85 -5.81
C ALA A 97 4.93 -1.27 -7.10
N VAL A 98 3.76 -1.88 -7.02
CA VAL A 98 3.01 -2.34 -8.20
C VAL A 98 1.81 -1.45 -8.44
N ASP A 99 1.63 -0.98 -9.67
CA ASP A 99 0.49 -0.15 -10.04
C ASP A 99 -0.14 -0.59 -11.34
N GLY A 100 -1.34 -0.08 -11.65
CA GLY A 100 -2.02 -0.48 -12.86
C GLY A 100 -3.52 -0.54 -12.78
N GLY A 101 -4.12 -1.13 -13.81
CA GLY A 101 -5.56 -1.33 -13.87
C GLY A 101 -6.05 -1.80 -15.22
N GLY A 102 -7.25 -2.35 -15.21
CA GLY A 102 -7.93 -2.81 -16.41
C GLY A 102 -9.09 -1.90 -16.77
N ALA A 103 -9.33 -1.72 -18.06
CA ALA A 103 -10.64 -1.32 -18.53
C ALA A 103 -11.70 -2.29 -17.98
N TYR A 104 -12.88 -1.78 -17.63
CA TYR A 104 -14.02 -2.52 -17.06
C TYR A 104 -13.86 -3.07 -15.63
N ILE A 105 -12.65 -3.33 -15.17
CA ILE A 105 -12.41 -3.88 -13.81
C ILE A 105 -11.76 -2.88 -12.85
N GLY A 106 -11.27 -1.74 -13.36
CA GLY A 106 -10.73 -0.66 -12.54
C GLY A 106 -9.27 -0.85 -12.15
N PRO A 107 -8.80 -0.11 -11.13
CA PRO A 107 -7.40 -0.12 -10.70
C PRO A 107 -7.01 -1.47 -10.10
N LEU A 108 -5.72 -1.80 -10.18
CA LEU A 108 -5.17 -2.98 -9.54
C LEU A 108 -5.31 -2.86 -8.01
N HIS A 109 -5.99 -3.83 -7.40
CA HIS A 109 -6.10 -3.89 -5.95
C HIS A 109 -4.76 -4.28 -5.31
N LYS A 110 -4.34 -3.48 -4.33
CA LYS A 110 -3.09 -3.61 -3.58
C LYS A 110 -3.32 -3.95 -2.11
N SER A 111 -4.58 -3.95 -1.70
CA SER A 111 -5.03 -4.44 -0.42
C SER A 111 -6.26 -5.33 -0.60
N SER A 112 -6.43 -6.25 0.34
CA SER A 112 -7.65 -7.04 0.48
C SER A 112 -8.29 -6.69 1.81
N LEU A 113 -9.57 -6.29 1.74
CA LEU A 113 -10.37 -5.93 2.89
C LEU A 113 -11.49 -6.97 3.05
N ARG A 114 -11.57 -7.63 4.19
CA ARG A 114 -12.74 -8.46 4.52
C ARG A 114 -13.12 -8.32 6.00
N TRP A 115 -14.39 -8.62 6.28
CA TRP A 115 -14.88 -8.77 7.64
C TRP A 115 -14.54 -10.19 8.13
N VAL A 116 -13.91 -10.27 9.29
CA VAL A 116 -13.64 -11.54 9.97
C VAL A 116 -14.21 -11.41 11.37
N SER A 117 -15.23 -12.24 11.65
CA SER A 117 -16.07 -12.12 12.84
C SER A 117 -16.72 -10.72 12.90
N SER A 118 -16.37 -9.90 13.90
CA SER A 118 -16.85 -8.52 14.09
C SER A 118 -15.80 -7.45 13.73
N SER A 119 -14.63 -7.87 13.25
CA SER A 119 -13.51 -6.97 12.97
C SER A 119 -13.33 -6.78 11.46
N ARG A 120 -13.08 -5.53 11.07
CA ARG A 120 -12.71 -5.16 9.70
C ARG A 120 -11.20 -5.32 9.57
N LEU A 121 -10.77 -6.29 8.78
CA LEU A 121 -9.36 -6.57 8.53
C LEU A 121 -8.98 -6.11 7.13
N GLU A 122 -7.90 -5.34 7.04
CA GLU A 122 -7.27 -4.93 5.79
C GLU A 122 -5.84 -5.45 5.74
N ILE A 123 -5.48 -6.11 4.66
CA ILE A 123 -4.12 -6.61 4.42
C ILE A 123 -3.60 -5.98 3.16
N PHE A 124 -2.43 -5.38 3.27
CA PHE A 124 -1.73 -4.73 2.17
C PHE A 124 -0.74 -5.70 1.51
N LEU A 125 -0.42 -5.42 0.25
CA LEU A 125 0.64 -6.10 -0.46
C LEU A 125 1.96 -5.83 0.27
N ASN A 126 2.58 -6.88 0.80
CA ASN A 126 3.84 -6.79 1.52
C ASN A 126 5.03 -7.28 0.68
N LEU A 127 6.25 -7.00 1.15
CA LEU A 127 7.47 -7.30 0.42
C LEU A 127 7.63 -8.79 0.13
N LYS A 128 7.23 -9.67 1.05
CA LYS A 128 7.24 -11.12 0.81
C LYS A 128 6.33 -11.49 -0.38
N MET A 129 5.09 -11.00 -0.39
CA MET A 129 4.15 -11.25 -1.49
C MET A 129 4.67 -10.73 -2.83
N LEU A 130 5.28 -9.55 -2.85
CA LEU A 130 5.86 -8.98 -4.06
C LEU A 130 7.00 -9.84 -4.62
N LEU A 131 7.90 -10.30 -3.75
CA LEU A 131 8.98 -11.20 -4.13
C LEU A 131 8.45 -12.53 -4.66
N GLU A 132 7.41 -13.09 -4.03
CA GLU A 132 6.75 -14.32 -4.50
C GLU A 132 6.10 -14.14 -5.87
N ILE A 133 5.50 -12.98 -6.17
CA ILE A 133 4.97 -12.67 -7.51
C ILE A 133 6.10 -12.73 -8.54
N TRP A 134 7.23 -12.07 -8.27
CA TRP A 134 8.36 -12.00 -9.20
C TRP A 134 9.12 -13.32 -9.36
N GLU A 135 9.15 -14.15 -8.31
CA GLU A 135 9.87 -15.41 -8.31
C GLU A 135 9.08 -16.54 -8.96
N ASN A 136 7.77 -16.61 -8.69
CA ASN A 136 6.96 -17.77 -9.05
C ASN A 136 6.10 -17.55 -10.31
N ASN A 137 6.04 -16.33 -10.84
CA ASN A 137 5.21 -16.02 -12.01
C ASN A 137 6.01 -15.42 -13.15
N ASP A 138 6.18 -16.21 -14.22
CA ASP A 138 6.84 -15.76 -15.45
C ASP A 138 6.13 -14.60 -16.13
N ASN A 139 4.82 -14.41 -15.89
CA ASN A 139 4.12 -13.23 -16.40
C ASN A 139 4.57 -11.92 -15.74
N PHE A 140 5.39 -11.96 -14.69
CA PHE A 140 5.97 -10.77 -14.07
C PHE A 140 7.47 -10.62 -14.34
N ARG A 141 8.01 -11.41 -15.27
CA ARG A 141 9.42 -11.37 -15.68
C ARG A 141 9.50 -11.12 -17.17
N GLU A 142 10.39 -10.20 -17.54
CA GLU A 142 10.65 -9.84 -18.92
C GLU A 142 12.16 -9.89 -19.17
N PRO A 143 12.61 -10.35 -20.35
CA PRO A 143 14.04 -10.35 -20.67
C PRO A 143 14.57 -8.92 -20.75
N CYS A 144 15.73 -8.67 -20.15
CA CYS A 144 16.45 -7.41 -20.23
C CYS A 144 17.60 -7.49 -21.25
N THR A 145 17.93 -6.36 -21.87
CA THR A 145 19.05 -6.25 -22.82
C THR A 145 20.41 -6.54 -22.20
N CYS A 146 20.56 -6.40 -20.87
CA CYS A 146 21.79 -6.77 -20.16
C CYS A 146 21.94 -8.30 -19.94
N GLY A 147 21.00 -9.12 -20.44
CA GLY A 147 20.97 -10.57 -20.23
C GLY A 147 20.29 -11.02 -18.93
N GLY A 148 19.88 -10.08 -18.08
CA GLY A 148 19.12 -10.35 -16.86
C GLY A 148 17.60 -10.40 -17.09
N SER A 149 16.86 -10.61 -16.00
CA SER A 149 15.39 -10.51 -15.98
C SER A 149 14.96 -9.17 -15.37
N ALA A 150 14.00 -8.49 -15.99
CA ALA A 150 13.34 -7.31 -15.45
C ALA A 150 12.00 -7.68 -14.82
N PHE A 151 11.69 -7.03 -13.69
CA PHE A 151 10.48 -7.32 -12.91
C PHE A 151 9.38 -6.31 -13.20
N VAL A 152 8.20 -6.82 -13.54
CA VAL A 152 7.03 -6.01 -13.87
C VAL A 152 6.55 -5.28 -12.63
N ARG A 153 6.42 -3.96 -12.75
CA ARG A 153 5.94 -3.03 -11.71
C ARG A 153 4.68 -2.27 -12.08
N TRP A 154 4.31 -2.31 -13.36
CA TRP A 154 3.09 -1.67 -13.82
C TRP A 154 2.44 -2.49 -14.91
N ILE A 155 1.12 -2.64 -14.83
CA ILE A 155 0.31 -3.31 -15.83
C ILE A 155 -0.92 -2.47 -16.18
N SER A 156 -1.31 -2.43 -17.45
CA SER A 156 -2.59 -1.87 -17.85
C SER A 156 -3.17 -2.64 -19.01
N GLY A 157 -4.48 -2.75 -19.12
CA GLY A 157 -5.05 -3.58 -20.16
C GLY A 157 -6.55 -3.71 -20.13
N SER A 158 -7.04 -4.77 -20.75
CA SER A 158 -8.45 -5.14 -20.71
C SER A 158 -8.57 -6.65 -20.59
N PRO A 159 -9.35 -7.17 -19.63
CA PRO A 159 -9.59 -8.59 -19.52
C PRO A 159 -10.42 -9.12 -20.70
N LEU A 160 -11.20 -8.25 -21.36
CA LEU A 160 -12.07 -8.63 -22.47
C LEU A 160 -11.33 -8.73 -23.81
N SER A 161 -10.40 -7.80 -24.07
CA SER A 161 -9.65 -7.81 -25.34
C SER A 161 -8.30 -8.52 -25.23
N GLY A 162 -7.87 -8.89 -24.02
CA GLY A 162 -6.57 -9.51 -23.75
C GLY A 162 -5.38 -8.54 -23.90
N VAL A 163 -5.61 -7.30 -24.31
CA VAL A 163 -4.56 -6.28 -24.45
C VAL A 163 -3.91 -6.05 -23.10
N CYS A 164 -2.57 -6.10 -23.09
CA CYS A 164 -1.75 -5.83 -21.93
C CYS A 164 -0.60 -4.91 -22.32
N TYR A 165 -0.45 -3.83 -21.56
CA TYR A 165 0.71 -2.95 -21.53
C TYR A 165 1.40 -3.14 -20.19
N TRP A 166 2.72 -3.04 -20.17
CA TRP A 166 3.46 -3.22 -18.94
C TRP A 166 4.73 -2.38 -18.90
N LYS A 167 5.22 -2.15 -17.69
CA LYS A 167 6.56 -1.61 -17.42
C LYS A 167 7.27 -2.48 -16.41
N ALA A 168 8.54 -2.73 -16.64
CA ALA A 168 9.40 -3.52 -15.78
C ALA A 168 10.73 -2.83 -15.51
N VAL A 169 11.41 -3.19 -14.42
CA VAL A 169 12.72 -2.66 -14.02
C VAL A 169 13.68 -3.82 -13.83
N CYS A 170 14.85 -3.73 -14.45
CA CYS A 170 15.91 -4.71 -14.27
C CYS A 170 16.68 -4.44 -12.97
N PRO A 171 16.85 -5.41 -12.06
CA PRO A 171 17.69 -5.24 -10.88
C PRO A 171 19.17 -4.98 -11.26
N GLN A 172 19.68 -5.64 -12.30
CA GLN A 172 21.12 -5.61 -12.61
C GLN A 172 21.59 -4.29 -13.22
N CYS A 173 20.83 -3.73 -14.17
CA CYS A 173 21.22 -2.51 -14.89
C CYS A 173 20.27 -1.34 -14.66
N LEU A 174 19.23 -1.51 -13.82
CA LEU A 174 18.23 -0.50 -13.48
C LEU A 174 17.44 0.08 -14.67
N SER A 175 17.61 -0.49 -15.87
CA SER A 175 16.87 -0.05 -17.05
C SER A 175 15.38 -0.30 -16.85
N THR A 176 14.58 0.74 -17.13
CA THR A 176 13.13 0.58 -17.25
C THR A 176 12.82 0.15 -18.68
N ILE A 177 12.12 -0.98 -18.81
CA ILE A 177 11.62 -1.47 -20.09
C ILE A 177 10.10 -1.41 -20.08
N SER A 178 9.50 -1.25 -21.26
CA SER A 178 8.06 -1.24 -21.44
C SER A 178 7.69 -2.02 -22.68
N GLY A 179 6.55 -2.69 -22.65
CA GLY A 179 6.09 -3.47 -23.77
C GLY A 179 4.57 -3.54 -23.83
N ASN A 180 4.11 -4.13 -24.94
CA ASN A 180 2.75 -4.57 -25.14
C ASN A 180 2.74 -6.08 -25.41
N GLY A 181 1.65 -6.75 -25.03
CA GLY A 181 1.53 -8.20 -25.09
C GLY A 181 1.60 -8.88 -23.73
N GLY A 182 1.37 -10.20 -23.74
CA GLY A 182 1.12 -10.98 -22.53
C GLY A 182 -0.36 -11.00 -22.12
N ASN A 183 -0.68 -11.78 -21.08
CA ASN A 183 -2.05 -11.97 -20.62
C ASN A 183 -2.34 -11.01 -19.44
N PHE A 184 -3.06 -9.91 -19.72
CA PHE A 184 -3.46 -8.93 -18.69
C PHE A 184 -4.24 -9.59 -17.55
N LEU A 185 -5.22 -10.45 -17.89
CA LEU A 185 -6.04 -11.12 -16.90
C LEU A 185 -5.17 -11.97 -15.97
N ALA A 186 -4.24 -12.76 -16.51
CA ALA A 186 -3.33 -13.58 -15.71
C ALA A 186 -2.46 -12.74 -14.76
N ARG A 187 -1.94 -11.59 -15.23
CA ARG A 187 -1.17 -10.68 -14.36
C ARG A 187 -2.04 -10.09 -13.27
N TYR A 188 -3.23 -9.61 -13.61
CA TYR A 188 -4.17 -9.02 -12.66
C TYR A 188 -4.62 -10.05 -11.61
N THR A 189 -5.06 -11.23 -12.03
CA THR A 189 -5.53 -12.28 -11.13
C THR A 189 -4.43 -12.87 -10.27
N CYS A 190 -3.16 -12.83 -10.71
CA CYS A 190 -2.04 -13.24 -9.88
C CYS A 190 -1.92 -12.35 -8.63
N VAL A 191 -1.94 -11.03 -8.80
CA VAL A 191 -1.80 -10.08 -7.67
C VAL A 191 -3.02 -10.18 -6.75
N VAL A 192 -4.22 -10.25 -7.31
CA VAL A 192 -5.45 -10.40 -6.52
C VAL A 192 -5.51 -11.75 -5.81
N GLY A 193 -5.05 -12.82 -6.47
CA GLY A 193 -5.01 -14.18 -5.94
C GLY A 193 -4.06 -14.32 -4.76
N ILE A 194 -2.85 -13.75 -4.85
CA ILE A 194 -1.88 -13.81 -3.75
C ILE A 194 -2.35 -13.00 -2.53
N LEU A 195 -3.00 -11.86 -2.74
CA LEU A 195 -3.64 -11.08 -1.67
C LEU A 195 -4.75 -11.89 -0.99
N SER A 196 -5.59 -12.57 -1.78
CA SER A 196 -6.69 -13.38 -1.25
C SER A 196 -6.20 -14.58 -0.44
N LYS A 197 -5.21 -15.31 -0.96
CA LYS A 197 -4.61 -16.46 -0.26
C LYS A 197 -3.97 -16.05 1.07
N ASN A 198 -3.15 -15.00 1.06
CA ASN A 198 -2.52 -14.52 2.29
C ASN A 198 -3.55 -13.97 3.29
N PHE A 199 -4.65 -13.40 2.79
CA PHE A 199 -5.75 -12.99 3.66
C PHE A 199 -6.38 -14.17 4.38
N GLU A 200 -6.63 -15.26 3.68
CA GLU A 200 -7.19 -16.49 4.28
C GLU A 200 -6.24 -17.07 5.33
N GLU A 201 -4.94 -17.21 5.01
CA GLU A 201 -3.94 -17.68 5.98
C GLU A 201 -3.82 -16.77 7.22
N PHE A 202 -3.93 -15.45 7.04
CA PHE A 202 -3.93 -14.49 8.15
C PHE A 202 -5.21 -14.57 8.97
N ALA A 203 -6.37 -14.65 8.30
CA ALA A 203 -7.68 -14.71 8.95
C ALA A 203 -7.83 -15.96 9.82
N GLU A 204 -7.34 -17.11 9.37
CA GLU A 204 -7.32 -18.35 10.16
C GLU A 204 -6.49 -18.19 11.43
N LYS A 205 -5.26 -17.69 11.31
CA LYS A 205 -4.37 -17.40 12.46
C LYS A 205 -4.98 -16.34 13.39
N PHE A 206 -5.67 -15.35 12.82
CA PHE A 206 -6.34 -14.31 13.58
C PHE A 206 -7.49 -14.90 14.42
N GLN A 207 -8.35 -15.72 13.80
CA GLN A 207 -9.45 -16.39 14.49
C GLN A 207 -8.96 -17.33 15.59
N GLU A 208 -7.88 -18.09 15.35
CA GLU A 208 -7.29 -18.97 16.34
C GLU A 208 -6.77 -18.19 17.56
N LYS A 209 -5.97 -17.14 17.33
CA LYS A 209 -5.48 -16.27 18.41
C LYS A 209 -6.61 -15.58 19.17
N TRP A 210 -7.64 -15.14 18.46
CA TRP A 210 -8.82 -14.52 19.04
C TRP A 210 -9.54 -15.49 19.99
N LYS A 211 -9.80 -16.72 19.52
CA LYS A 211 -10.43 -17.77 20.32
C LYS A 211 -9.62 -18.09 21.58
N ASN A 212 -8.30 -18.23 21.44
CA ASN A 212 -7.42 -18.49 22.59
C ASN A 212 -7.47 -17.35 23.61
N ALA A 213 -7.48 -16.09 23.16
CA ALA A 213 -7.60 -14.92 24.04
C ALA A 213 -8.98 -14.83 24.72
N GLU A 214 -10.07 -15.20 24.03
CA GLU A 214 -11.39 -15.31 24.64
C GLU A 214 -11.46 -16.42 25.69
N GLU A 215 -10.92 -17.61 25.40
CA GLU A 215 -10.87 -18.74 26.35
C GLU A 215 -10.03 -18.41 27.59
N GLU A 216 -8.90 -17.72 27.44
CA GLU A 216 -8.04 -17.29 28.55
C GLU A 216 -8.72 -16.22 29.40
N ASN A 217 -9.36 -15.22 28.79
CA ASN A 217 -10.16 -14.22 29.53
C ASN A 217 -11.36 -14.84 30.27
N GLN A 218 -12.04 -15.82 29.66
CA GLN A 218 -13.13 -16.53 30.33
C GLN A 218 -12.64 -17.33 31.55
N ARG A 219 -11.42 -17.88 31.50
CA ARG A 219 -10.79 -18.55 32.66
C ARG A 219 -10.38 -17.56 33.76
N GLU A 220 -10.00 -16.33 33.41
CA GLU A 220 -9.53 -15.32 34.36
C GLU A 220 -10.64 -14.48 35.03
N LEU A 221 -11.92 -14.71 34.73
CA LEU A 221 -13.09 -14.10 35.41
C LEU A 221 -13.07 -12.55 35.53
N LYS A 222 -12.29 -11.84 34.73
CA LYS A 222 -12.18 -10.38 34.79
C LYS A 222 -12.81 -9.72 33.57
N GLN A 223 -13.80 -8.88 33.87
CA GLN A 223 -14.52 -8.01 32.95
C GLN A 223 -13.56 -7.14 32.12
N ALA A 224 -13.45 -7.42 30.82
CA ALA A 224 -13.14 -6.43 29.79
C ALA A 224 -13.45 -7.04 28.41
N ASN A 225 -14.10 -6.27 27.54
CA ASN A 225 -14.14 -6.57 26.11
C ASN A 225 -12.70 -6.48 25.57
N PRO A 226 -12.06 -7.59 25.15
CA PRO A 226 -10.70 -7.52 24.66
C PRO A 226 -10.65 -6.70 23.37
N SER A 227 -9.78 -5.69 23.32
CA SER A 227 -9.38 -5.10 22.04
C SER A 227 -8.36 -6.04 21.38
N PRO A 228 -8.58 -6.46 20.12
CA PRO A 228 -7.66 -7.34 19.40
C PRO A 228 -6.22 -6.82 19.40
N SER A 229 -6.03 -5.50 19.36
CA SER A 229 -4.73 -4.83 19.26
C SER A 229 -3.67 -5.34 20.25
N ASN A 230 -4.07 -5.78 21.44
CA ASN A 230 -3.15 -6.13 22.52
C ASN A 230 -2.54 -7.55 22.38
N TYR A 231 -3.17 -8.43 21.60
CA TYR A 231 -2.76 -9.84 21.45
C TYR A 231 -2.03 -10.14 20.13
N PHE A 232 -1.93 -9.16 19.22
CA PHE A 232 -1.31 -9.30 17.90
C PHE A 232 0.03 -8.58 17.77
N SER A 233 0.76 -8.36 18.87
CA SER A 233 2.14 -7.88 18.76
C SER A 233 2.99 -8.92 18.01
N THR A 234 3.61 -8.53 16.90
CA THR A 234 4.38 -9.42 16.01
C THR A 234 5.70 -9.92 16.62
N GLY A 235 5.96 -9.69 17.91
CA GLY A 235 7.19 -10.07 18.61
C GLY A 235 8.42 -9.25 18.19
N GLU A 236 8.46 -8.76 16.96
CA GLU A 236 9.49 -7.88 16.42
C GLU A 236 8.92 -6.48 16.12
N ALA A 237 9.74 -5.45 16.35
CA ALA A 237 9.39 -4.08 16.02
C ALA A 237 9.18 -3.92 14.50
N PRO A 238 8.20 -3.10 14.06
CA PRO A 238 7.97 -2.84 12.65
C PRO A 238 9.25 -2.27 12.00
N CYS A 239 9.59 -2.78 10.82
CA CYS A 239 10.75 -2.35 10.06
C CYS A 239 10.33 -1.45 8.90
N GLU A 240 11.07 -0.37 8.67
CA GLU A 240 10.95 0.42 7.46
C GLU A 240 11.89 -0.09 6.36
N MET A 241 11.61 0.28 5.11
CA MET A 241 12.40 -0.15 3.96
C MET A 241 13.84 0.36 4.00
N GLU A 242 14.00 1.62 4.42
CA GLU A 242 15.30 2.27 4.62
C GLU A 242 16.16 1.48 5.61
N THR A 243 15.59 1.11 6.75
CA THR A 243 16.26 0.32 7.79
C THR A 243 16.67 -1.04 7.27
N MET A 244 15.76 -1.76 6.57
CA MET A 244 16.08 -3.05 5.97
C MET A 244 17.23 -2.91 4.96
N ILE A 245 17.22 -1.90 4.10
CA ILE A 245 18.29 -1.68 3.11
C ILE A 245 19.63 -1.43 3.79
N GLN A 246 19.67 -0.61 4.84
CA GLN A 246 20.89 -0.34 5.60
C GLN A 246 21.44 -1.62 6.25
N GLU A 247 20.57 -2.38 6.92
CA GLU A 247 20.92 -3.65 7.56
C GLU A 247 21.45 -4.67 6.53
N LEU A 248 20.81 -4.80 5.36
CA LEU A 248 21.27 -5.69 4.27
C LEU A 248 22.65 -5.27 3.74
N ARG A 249 22.90 -3.96 3.57
CA ARG A 249 24.21 -3.46 3.13
C ARG A 249 25.30 -3.75 4.16
N GLN A 250 25.01 -3.53 5.44
CA GLN A 250 25.93 -3.82 6.53
C GLN A 250 26.29 -5.32 6.54
N MET A 251 25.30 -6.19 6.41
CA MET A 251 25.51 -7.63 6.38
C MET A 251 26.33 -8.09 5.16
N GLU A 252 26.11 -7.52 3.97
CA GLU A 252 26.96 -7.81 2.80
C GLU A 252 28.40 -7.32 3.00
N ALA A 253 28.59 -6.18 3.67
CA ALA A 253 29.93 -5.66 3.97
C ALA A 253 30.67 -6.55 4.99
N GLU A 254 30.00 -6.95 6.07
CA GLU A 254 30.56 -7.86 7.09
C GLU A 254 30.93 -9.22 6.49
N LYS A 255 30.09 -9.76 5.61
CA LYS A 255 30.39 -11.00 4.88
C LYS A 255 31.66 -10.88 4.02
N ARG A 256 31.81 -9.78 3.26
CA ARG A 256 33.02 -9.54 2.45
C ARG A 256 34.28 -9.41 3.29
N ILE A 257 34.19 -8.75 4.46
CA ILE A 257 35.31 -8.63 5.40
C ILE A 257 35.71 -10.01 5.95
N GLY A 258 34.74 -10.84 6.33
CA GLY A 258 34.99 -12.21 6.81
C GLY A 258 35.62 -13.13 5.74
N GLU A 259 35.16 -13.02 4.49
CA GLU A 259 35.72 -13.75 3.33
C GLU A 259 37.16 -13.30 3.02
N SER A 260 37.45 -11.99 3.11
CA SER A 260 38.80 -11.48 2.93
C SER A 260 39.78 -11.93 4.02
N GLN A 261 39.34 -12.01 5.29
CA GLN A 261 40.18 -12.46 6.40
C GLN A 261 40.44 -13.97 6.40
N THR A 262 39.55 -14.76 5.80
CA THR A 262 39.73 -16.21 5.67
C THR A 262 40.65 -16.57 4.50
N ALA A 263 40.59 -15.83 3.39
CA ALA A 263 41.53 -15.96 2.27
C ALA A 263 42.98 -15.63 2.68
N ASP A 264 43.17 -14.56 3.46
CA ASP A 264 44.49 -14.08 3.90
C ASP A 264 45.17 -15.04 4.92
N LYS A 265 44.38 -15.88 5.60
CA LYS A 265 44.89 -16.96 6.46
C LYS A 265 45.30 -18.19 5.67
N THR A 266 44.60 -18.50 4.58
CA THR A 266 44.91 -19.68 3.75
C THR A 266 46.14 -19.48 2.86
N GLU A 267 46.49 -18.24 2.52
CA GLU A 267 47.74 -17.92 1.82
C GLU A 267 48.97 -17.90 2.73
N LYS A 268 48.82 -17.63 4.04
CA LYS A 268 49.93 -17.66 5.01
C LYS A 268 50.27 -19.07 5.52
N GLU A 269 49.42 -20.06 5.25
CA GLU A 269 49.61 -21.47 5.60
C GLU A 269 50.13 -22.32 4.42
N LYS A 270 50.47 -21.70 3.29
CA LYS A 270 51.17 -22.31 2.15
C LYS A 270 52.59 -21.78 2.02
#